data_AF-A0A7S4HS81-F1
#
_entry.id   AF-A0A7S4HS81-F1
#
_cell.length_a   1.000
_cell.length_b   1.000
_cell.length_c   1.000
_cell.angle_alpha   90.00
_cell.angle_beta   90.00
_cell.angle_gamma   90.00
#
_symmetry.space_group_name_H-M   'P 1'
#
loop_
_entity.id
_entity.type
_entity.pdbx_description
1 polymer ?
#
loop_
_entity_poly.entity_id
_entity_poly.type
_entity_poly.pdbx_seq_one_letter_code
_entity_poly.pdbx_strand_id
1 'polypeptide(L)'
;QSFIHKTLAHKVQFFERQILYERTKRHPPVLDRKSYVELALLYSITDDELASVSSTLHNWGTILFYALDHLKDLIVIDPRWLIQLLSGIITTKHRYIRQGILEHSDLIHIWHPNDYPEHLHPKLLQILQRFEITFPLEKYNMDDEEEWKQGKSLVPSALPARPDIRVSQLFPRFESTTQYARMYQVAFVPPGFLNYLIIRVMEQLNDVHYWRNGVAGFSPQN
;
A
#
# COMPACT_ATOMS: atom_id res chain seq x y z
N GLN A 1 -15.05 -19.54 -30.90
CA GLN A 1 -14.85 -18.81 -29.63
C GLN A 1 -15.00 -19.72 -28.40
N SER A 2 -16.03 -20.57 -28.28
CA SER A 2 -16.25 -21.48 -27.13
C SER A 2 -15.06 -22.43 -26.80
N PHE A 3 -14.38 -22.99 -27.82
CA PHE A 3 -13.26 -23.92 -27.59
C PHE A 3 -12.00 -23.23 -27.05
N ILE A 4 -11.69 -22.02 -27.54
CA ILE A 4 -10.52 -21.23 -27.12
C ILE A 4 -10.64 -20.84 -25.64
N HIS A 5 -11.83 -20.43 -25.19
CA HIS A 5 -12.08 -20.12 -23.78
C HIS A 5 -11.92 -21.34 -22.87
N LYS A 6 -12.32 -22.54 -23.30
CA LYS A 6 -12.12 -23.78 -22.53
C LYS A 6 -10.64 -24.13 -22.37
N THR A 7 -9.84 -23.97 -23.43
CA THR A 7 -8.41 -24.25 -23.39
C THR A 7 -7.67 -23.29 -22.46
N LEU A 8 -7.98 -21.99 -22.51
CA LEU A 8 -7.36 -21.00 -21.63
C LEU A 8 -7.72 -21.25 -20.15
N ALA A 9 -8.98 -21.58 -19.85
CA ALA A 9 -9.40 -21.90 -18.49
C ALA A 9 -8.61 -23.06 -17.88
N HIS A 10 -8.33 -24.10 -18.68
CA HIS A 10 -7.51 -25.23 -18.23
C HIS A 10 -6.06 -24.80 -17.97
N LYS A 11 -5.46 -24.01 -18.87
CA LYS A 11 -4.10 -23.45 -18.66
C LYS A 11 -4.02 -22.68 -17.35
N VAL A 12 -4.99 -21.80 -17.08
CA VAL A 12 -5.07 -21.02 -15.83
C VAL A 12 -5.13 -21.95 -14.62
N GLN A 13 -5.97 -22.98 -14.63
CA GLN A 13 -6.11 -23.89 -13.50
C GLN A 13 -4.82 -24.69 -13.22
N PHE A 14 -4.15 -25.20 -14.26
CA PHE A 14 -2.89 -25.91 -14.08
C PHE A 14 -1.77 -24.99 -13.59
N PHE A 15 -1.70 -23.78 -14.16
CA PHE A 15 -0.73 -22.78 -13.75
C PHE A 15 -0.98 -22.31 -12.30
N GLU A 16 -2.24 -22.12 -11.90
CA GLU A 16 -2.61 -21.85 -10.52
C GLU A 16 -2.06 -22.90 -9.56
N ARG A 17 -2.25 -24.20 -9.87
CA ARG A 17 -1.71 -25.29 -9.05
C ARG A 17 -0.19 -25.22 -8.94
N GLN A 18 0.49 -24.81 -10.01
CA GLN A 18 1.94 -24.62 -9.97
C GLN A 18 2.33 -23.42 -9.09
N ILE A 19 1.62 -22.30 -9.17
CA ILE A 19 1.84 -21.16 -8.28
C ILE A 19 1.66 -21.55 -6.82
N LEU A 20 0.60 -22.32 -6.51
CA LEU A 20 0.36 -22.85 -5.17
C LEU A 20 1.46 -23.82 -4.72
N TYR A 21 2.08 -24.55 -5.64
CA TYR A 21 3.23 -25.40 -5.34
C TYR A 21 4.49 -24.58 -5.07
N GLU A 22 4.82 -23.60 -5.93
CA GLU A 22 5.95 -22.66 -5.74
C GLU A 22 5.83 -21.90 -4.40
N ARG A 23 4.60 -21.54 -4.01
CA ARG A 23 4.32 -20.91 -2.71
C ARG A 23 4.87 -21.72 -1.54
N THR A 24 4.85 -23.05 -1.60
CA THR A 24 5.34 -23.91 -0.52
C THR A 24 6.86 -24.02 -0.46
N LYS A 25 7.55 -23.64 -1.55
CA LYS A 25 9.01 -23.75 -1.68
C LYS A 25 9.75 -22.45 -1.43
N ARG A 26 9.05 -21.31 -1.53
CA ARG A 26 9.66 -19.98 -1.54
C ARG A 26 9.44 -19.26 -0.22
N HIS A 27 10.51 -18.66 0.28
CA HIS A 27 10.50 -17.78 1.43
C HIS A 27 11.50 -16.64 1.17
N PRO A 28 11.05 -15.40 0.89
CA PRO A 28 9.64 -14.96 0.82
C PRO A 28 8.86 -15.53 -0.37
N PRO A 29 7.52 -15.62 -0.29
CA PRO A 29 6.66 -16.17 -1.34
C PRO A 29 6.42 -15.13 -2.45
N VAL A 30 7.49 -14.78 -3.17
CA VAL A 30 7.48 -13.83 -4.28
C VAL A 30 8.18 -14.40 -5.50
N LEU A 31 7.81 -13.88 -6.68
CA LEU A 31 8.49 -14.12 -7.95
C LEU A 31 8.86 -12.78 -8.56
N ASP A 32 10.06 -12.69 -9.13
CA ASP A 32 10.34 -11.63 -10.08
C ASP A 32 9.61 -11.89 -11.40
N ARG A 33 9.47 -10.84 -12.23
CA ARG A 33 8.74 -10.92 -13.50
C ARG A 33 9.34 -11.94 -14.46
N LYS A 34 10.66 -12.06 -14.54
CA LYS A 34 11.34 -13.00 -15.44
C LYS A 34 11.01 -14.43 -15.05
N SER A 35 11.19 -14.77 -13.78
CA SER A 35 10.84 -16.08 -13.20
C SER A 35 9.36 -16.42 -13.39
N TYR A 36 8.46 -15.45 -13.24
CA TYR A 36 7.02 -15.66 -13.44
C TYR A 36 6.67 -15.92 -14.91
N VAL A 37 7.27 -15.19 -15.85
CA VAL A 37 7.10 -15.42 -17.30
C VAL A 37 7.64 -16.79 -17.70
N GLU A 38 8.85 -17.13 -17.27
CA GLU A 38 9.47 -18.44 -17.54
C GLU A 38 8.61 -19.59 -17.02
N LEU A 39 8.05 -19.43 -15.81
CA LEU A 39 7.12 -20.42 -15.25
C LEU A 39 5.83 -20.52 -16.05
N ALA A 40 5.26 -19.41 -16.51
CA ALA A 40 4.03 -19.40 -17.31
C ALA A 40 4.23 -20.09 -18.66
N LEU A 41 5.39 -19.90 -19.29
CA LEU A 41 5.75 -20.55 -20.56
C LEU A 41 5.76 -22.08 -20.46
N LEU A 42 6.17 -22.66 -19.31
CA LEU A 42 6.11 -24.10 -19.07
C LEU A 42 4.69 -24.67 -19.12
N TYR A 43 3.68 -23.83 -18.92
CA TYR A 43 2.26 -24.18 -18.99
C TYR A 43 1.60 -23.72 -20.29
N SER A 44 2.42 -23.40 -21.31
CA SER A 44 1.97 -22.93 -22.62
C SER A 44 1.11 -21.66 -22.57
N ILE A 45 1.33 -20.82 -21.56
CA ILE A 45 0.74 -19.47 -21.50
C ILE A 45 1.64 -18.56 -22.31
N THR A 46 1.10 -17.97 -23.37
CA THR A 46 1.83 -17.03 -24.23
C THR A 46 1.89 -15.63 -23.62
N ASP A 47 2.76 -14.77 -24.13
CA ASP A 47 2.86 -13.38 -23.69
C ASP A 47 1.53 -12.61 -23.83
N ASP A 48 0.78 -12.88 -24.91
CA ASP A 48 -0.55 -12.29 -25.15
C ASP A 48 -1.60 -12.78 -24.13
N GLU A 49 -1.45 -14.00 -23.62
CA GLU A 49 -2.35 -14.58 -22.61
C GLU A 49 -1.97 -14.14 -21.18
N LEU A 50 -0.69 -13.87 -20.93
CA LEU A 50 -0.13 -13.68 -19.59
C LEU A 50 -0.84 -12.57 -18.79
N ALA A 51 -1.18 -11.45 -19.43
CA ALA A 51 -1.89 -10.36 -18.76
C ALA A 51 -3.28 -10.78 -18.28
N SER A 52 -4.02 -11.53 -19.11
CA SER A 52 -5.35 -12.03 -18.78
C SER A 52 -5.30 -13.11 -17.69
N VAL A 53 -4.33 -14.02 -17.77
CA VAL A 53 -4.10 -15.04 -16.73
C VAL A 53 -3.73 -14.39 -15.41
N SER A 54 -2.80 -13.44 -15.42
CA SER A 54 -2.34 -12.74 -14.20
C SER A 54 -3.45 -11.93 -13.55
N SER A 55 -4.27 -11.23 -14.34
CA SER A 55 -5.46 -10.54 -13.85
C SER A 55 -6.47 -11.51 -13.24
N THR A 56 -6.69 -12.66 -13.88
CA THR A 56 -7.58 -13.71 -13.36
C THR A 56 -7.10 -14.23 -12.00
N LEU A 57 -5.83 -14.62 -11.90
CA LEU A 57 -5.24 -15.11 -10.64
C LEU A 57 -5.19 -14.02 -9.57
N HIS A 58 -5.02 -12.76 -9.95
CA HIS A 58 -5.10 -11.62 -9.04
C HIS A 58 -6.51 -11.46 -8.45
N ASN A 59 -7.53 -11.49 -9.31
CA ASN A 59 -8.92 -11.36 -8.90
C ASN A 59 -9.39 -12.54 -8.03
N TRP A 60 -8.82 -13.73 -8.24
CA TRP A 60 -9.07 -14.90 -7.37
C TRP A 60 -8.35 -14.82 -6.03
N GLY A 61 -7.37 -13.92 -5.87
CA GLY A 61 -6.53 -13.86 -4.69
C GLY A 61 -5.52 -15.00 -4.61
N THR A 62 -5.14 -15.58 -5.74
CA THR A 62 -4.03 -16.55 -5.81
C THR A 62 -2.69 -15.82 -5.80
N ILE A 63 -2.60 -14.68 -6.50
CA ILE A 63 -1.42 -13.82 -6.53
C ILE A 63 -1.81 -12.36 -6.27
N LEU A 64 -0.85 -11.53 -5.91
CA LEU A 64 -0.95 -10.08 -6.06
C LEU A 64 0.10 -9.60 -7.05
N PHE A 65 -0.36 -8.91 -8.08
CA PHE A 65 0.46 -8.27 -9.10
C PHE A 65 -0.09 -6.87 -9.34
N TYR A 66 0.81 -5.90 -9.46
CA TYR A 66 0.44 -4.52 -9.72
C TYR A 66 0.97 -4.10 -11.08
N ALA A 67 0.07 -3.72 -11.99
CA ALA A 67 0.40 -3.29 -13.35
C ALA A 67 1.07 -1.89 -13.41
N LEU A 68 1.66 -1.41 -12.32
CA LEU A 68 2.38 -0.14 -12.23
C LEU A 68 3.86 -0.35 -12.56
N ASP A 69 4.47 0.52 -13.36
CA ASP A 69 5.81 0.31 -13.92
C ASP A 69 6.88 -0.08 -12.88
N HIS A 70 6.82 0.49 -11.67
CA HIS A 70 7.76 0.21 -10.58
C HIS A 70 7.41 -1.00 -9.70
N LEU A 71 6.20 -1.55 -9.80
CA LEU A 71 5.76 -2.75 -9.04
C LEU A 71 5.57 -3.99 -9.92
N LYS A 72 5.62 -3.85 -11.25
CA LYS A 72 5.46 -4.96 -12.22
C LYS A 72 6.46 -6.10 -12.01
N ASP A 73 7.60 -5.80 -11.39
CA ASP A 73 8.68 -6.75 -11.20
C ASP A 73 8.55 -7.59 -9.93
N LEU A 74 7.51 -7.38 -9.12
CA LEU A 74 7.24 -8.17 -7.92
C LEU A 74 5.85 -8.81 -8.01
N ILE A 75 5.83 -10.14 -8.12
CA ILE A 75 4.61 -10.94 -8.04
C ILE A 75 4.57 -11.60 -6.67
N VAL A 76 3.63 -11.20 -5.82
CA VAL A 76 3.40 -11.87 -4.53
C VAL A 76 2.57 -13.11 -4.78
N ILE A 77 3.12 -14.30 -4.58
CA ILE A 77 2.42 -15.56 -4.82
C ILE A 77 1.70 -16.10 -3.59
N ASP A 78 1.86 -15.47 -2.43
CA ASP A 78 1.00 -15.67 -1.25
C ASP A 78 0.47 -14.33 -0.71
N PRO A 79 -0.78 -13.97 -1.01
CA PRO A 79 -1.36 -12.72 -0.50
C PRO A 79 -1.39 -12.64 1.03
N ARG A 80 -1.41 -13.77 1.75
CA ARG A 80 -1.39 -13.78 3.22
C ARG A 80 -0.11 -13.21 3.79
N TRP A 81 1.02 -13.43 3.11
CA TRP A 81 2.32 -12.86 3.49
C TRP A 81 2.31 -11.33 3.41
N LEU A 82 1.63 -10.76 2.40
CA LEU A 82 1.43 -9.32 2.34
C LEU A 82 0.48 -8.84 3.44
N ILE A 83 -0.62 -9.55 3.70
CA ILE A 83 -1.56 -9.20 4.78
C ILE A 83 -0.86 -9.17 6.15
N GLN A 84 0.06 -10.11 6.40
CA GLN A 84 0.89 -10.12 7.62
C GLN A 84 1.79 -8.88 7.69
N LEU A 85 2.37 -8.45 6.57
CA LEU A 85 3.13 -7.21 6.48
C LEU A 85 2.28 -5.98 6.81
N LEU A 86 1.07 -5.89 6.24
CA LEU A 86 0.11 -4.83 6.52
C LEU A 86 -0.22 -4.79 8.01
N SER A 87 -0.53 -5.96 8.59
CA SER A 87 -0.85 -6.12 10.00
C SER A 87 0.31 -5.68 10.88
N GLY A 88 1.55 -6.00 10.50
CA GLY A 88 2.76 -5.54 11.15
C GLY A 88 2.73 -4.02 11.34
N ILE A 89 2.52 -3.25 10.28
CA ILE A 89 2.46 -1.77 10.36
C ILE A 89 1.29 -1.27 11.20
N ILE A 90 0.09 -1.81 11.01
CA ILE A 90 -1.12 -1.33 11.69
C ILE A 90 -1.10 -1.65 13.19
N THR A 91 -0.55 -2.80 13.57
CA THR A 91 -0.50 -3.28 14.97
C THR A 91 0.80 -2.92 15.68
N THR A 92 1.79 -2.38 14.97
CA THR A 92 3.06 -1.97 15.56
C THR A 92 2.79 -0.98 16.69
N LYS A 93 3.22 -1.36 17.90
CA LYS A 93 3.18 -0.48 19.07
C LYS A 93 3.97 0.80 18.76
N HIS A 94 3.62 1.91 19.39
CA HIS A 94 4.19 3.26 19.21
C HIS A 94 5.73 3.40 19.31
N ARG A 95 6.50 2.32 19.50
CA ARG A 95 7.96 2.33 19.60
C ARG A 95 8.63 2.80 18.30
N TYR A 96 8.21 2.23 17.17
CA TYR A 96 8.79 2.47 15.83
C TYR A 96 7.93 3.38 14.95
N ILE A 97 6.66 3.58 15.33
CA ILE A 97 5.77 4.54 14.68
C ILE A 97 5.37 5.58 15.72
N ARG A 98 6.02 6.73 15.68
CA ARG A 98 5.90 7.79 16.70
C ARG A 98 5.07 8.93 16.16
N GLN A 99 3.97 9.27 16.85
CA GLN A 99 3.03 10.30 16.39
C GLN A 99 2.56 10.09 14.95
N GLY A 100 2.34 8.82 14.56
CA GLY A 100 1.97 8.45 13.20
C GLY A 100 3.11 8.53 12.17
N ILE A 101 4.35 8.84 12.56
CA ILE A 101 5.50 8.88 11.66
C ILE A 101 6.29 7.58 11.76
N LEU A 102 6.54 6.98 10.59
CA LEU A 102 7.40 5.82 10.38
C LEU A 102 8.67 6.29 9.65
N GLU A 103 9.82 6.09 10.29
CA GLU A 103 11.13 6.23 9.63
C GLU A 103 11.41 4.94 8.82
N HIS A 104 11.94 5.08 7.61
CA HIS A 104 12.15 3.92 6.73
C HIS A 104 13.25 3.00 7.27
N SER A 105 14.25 3.57 7.93
CA SER A 105 15.29 2.84 8.68
C SER A 105 14.73 1.92 9.79
N ASP A 106 13.58 2.25 10.38
CA ASP A 106 12.93 1.45 11.43
C ASP A 106 12.19 0.22 10.89
N LEU A 107 11.99 0.11 9.56
CA LEU A 107 11.27 -1.01 8.93
C LEU A 107 11.92 -2.37 9.23
N ILE A 108 13.25 -2.43 9.36
CA ILE A 108 13.98 -3.65 9.75
C ILE A 108 13.57 -4.19 11.13
N HIS A 109 13.03 -3.34 12.00
CA HIS A 109 12.55 -3.73 13.32
C HIS A 109 11.09 -4.15 13.34
N ILE A 110 10.32 -3.72 12.34
CA ILE A 110 8.90 -4.07 12.19
C ILE A 110 8.75 -5.34 11.36
N TRP A 111 9.54 -5.46 10.31
CA TRP A 111 9.52 -6.56 9.36
C TRP A 111 10.72 -7.46 9.61
N HIS A 112 10.44 -8.65 10.12
CA HIS A 112 11.48 -9.61 10.45
C HIS A 112 12.33 -9.96 9.21
N PRO A 113 13.68 -9.81 9.24
CA PRO A 113 14.51 -9.95 8.04
C PRO A 113 14.40 -11.29 7.31
N ASN A 114 14.09 -12.38 8.03
CA ASN A 114 13.89 -13.69 7.41
C ASN A 114 12.61 -13.73 6.55
N ASP A 115 11.55 -13.07 7.01
CA ASP A 115 10.25 -13.06 6.32
C ASP A 115 10.19 -11.96 5.26
N TYR A 116 10.86 -10.83 5.52
CA TYR A 116 10.84 -9.61 4.72
C TYR A 116 12.26 -9.06 4.57
N PRO A 117 13.04 -9.57 3.61
CA PRO A 117 14.40 -9.09 3.34
C PRO A 117 14.44 -7.59 3.04
N GLU A 118 15.48 -6.89 3.52
CA GLU A 118 15.65 -5.43 3.40
C GLU A 118 15.55 -4.91 1.96
N HIS A 119 16.13 -5.64 0.99
CA HIS A 119 16.06 -5.27 -0.43
C HIS A 119 14.64 -5.21 -1.00
N LEU A 120 13.65 -5.83 -0.34
CA LEU A 120 12.24 -5.73 -0.73
C LEU A 120 11.51 -4.58 -0.06
N HIS A 121 12.07 -3.99 1.01
CA HIS A 121 11.38 -2.97 1.81
C HIS A 121 10.89 -1.77 0.99
N PRO A 122 11.67 -1.19 0.04
CA PRO A 122 11.19 -0.09 -0.78
C PRO A 122 9.93 -0.44 -1.57
N LYS A 123 9.92 -1.62 -2.23
CA LYS A 123 8.78 -2.11 -3.02
C LYS A 123 7.57 -2.42 -2.13
N LEU A 124 7.80 -3.01 -0.95
CA LEU A 124 6.72 -3.33 0.00
C LEU A 124 6.08 -2.05 0.57
N LEU A 125 6.89 -1.03 0.85
CA LEU A 125 6.37 0.27 1.29
C LEU A 125 5.56 0.95 0.18
N GLN A 126 5.97 0.89 -1.08
CA GLN A 126 5.15 1.39 -2.19
C GLN A 126 3.79 0.69 -2.30
N ILE A 127 3.74 -0.62 -2.02
CA ILE A 127 2.47 -1.35 -1.96
C ILE A 127 1.58 -0.79 -0.84
N LEU A 128 2.13 -0.47 0.33
CA LEU A 128 1.39 0.18 1.42
C LEU A 128 0.85 1.55 1.03
N GLN A 129 1.66 2.33 0.33
CA GLN A 129 1.27 3.65 -0.17
C GLN A 129 0.14 3.54 -1.19
N ARG A 130 0.22 2.55 -2.09
CA ARG A 130 -0.84 2.28 -3.06
C ARG A 130 -2.18 1.89 -2.43
N PHE A 131 -2.14 1.22 -1.28
CA PHE A 131 -3.33 0.91 -0.48
C PHE A 131 -3.73 2.03 0.49
N GLU A 132 -3.08 3.20 0.41
CA GLU A 132 -3.34 4.35 1.28
C GLU A 132 -3.26 3.98 2.78
N ILE A 133 -2.34 3.07 3.12
CA ILE A 133 -2.03 2.69 4.51
C ILE A 133 -0.95 3.61 5.06
N THR A 134 0.00 3.97 4.19
CA THR A 134 1.06 4.92 4.50
C THR A 134 1.11 6.03 3.45
N PHE A 135 1.69 7.17 3.77
CA PHE A 135 1.87 8.27 2.82
C PHE A 135 3.29 8.85 2.93
N PRO A 136 4.06 8.98 1.84
CA PRO A 136 5.41 9.54 1.90
C PRO A 136 5.36 11.03 2.24
N LEU A 137 6.08 11.45 3.28
CA LEU A 137 6.11 12.86 3.69
C LEU A 137 7.08 13.71 2.87
N GLU A 138 8.08 13.06 2.27
CA GLU A 138 9.13 13.68 1.49
C GLU A 138 9.30 12.87 0.20
N LYS A 139 9.82 13.51 -0.85
CA LYS A 139 10.27 12.79 -2.03
C LYS A 139 11.62 12.15 -1.73
N TYR A 140 11.80 10.91 -2.15
CA TYR A 140 13.06 10.19 -2.04
C TYR A 140 13.26 9.33 -3.29
N ASN A 141 14.51 9.15 -3.69
CA ASN A 141 14.88 8.15 -4.68
C ASN A 141 14.88 6.76 -4.05
N MET A 142 14.22 5.78 -4.67
CA MET A 142 14.22 4.41 -4.16
C MET A 142 15.45 3.60 -4.57
N ASP A 143 16.14 4.03 -5.62
CA ASP A 143 17.35 3.36 -6.10
C ASP A 143 18.60 3.83 -5.32
N ASP A 144 18.45 4.88 -4.50
CA ASP A 144 19.46 5.34 -3.55
C ASP A 144 19.08 4.85 -2.14
N GLU A 145 19.82 3.85 -1.66
CA GLU A 145 19.55 3.21 -0.37
C GLU A 145 19.69 4.18 0.81
N GLU A 146 20.63 5.11 0.75
CA GLU A 146 20.87 6.06 1.84
C GLU A 146 19.79 7.14 1.87
N GLU A 147 19.37 7.64 0.71
CA GLU A 147 18.25 8.57 0.61
C GLU A 147 16.95 7.90 1.07
N TRP A 148 16.68 6.66 0.62
CA TRP A 148 15.49 5.91 1.01
C TRP A 148 15.44 5.65 2.52
N LYS A 149 16.53 5.22 3.15
CA LYS A 149 16.56 4.96 4.61
C LYS A 149 16.27 6.19 5.46
N GLN A 150 16.59 7.38 4.96
CA GLN A 150 16.29 8.67 5.62
C GLN A 150 14.83 9.10 5.41
N GLY A 151 14.13 8.48 4.47
CA GLY A 151 12.75 8.75 4.14
C GLY A 151 11.80 8.51 5.32
N LYS A 152 10.67 9.21 5.26
CA LYS A 152 9.60 9.14 6.27
C LYS A 152 8.25 8.94 5.62
N SER A 153 7.40 8.19 6.29
CA SER A 153 6.02 8.01 5.89
C SER A 153 5.07 8.20 7.05
N LEU A 154 3.96 8.88 6.77
CA LEU A 154 2.81 8.98 7.65
C LEU A 154 2.05 7.64 7.66
N VAL A 155 1.61 7.23 8.84
CA VAL A 155 0.74 6.08 9.09
C VAL A 155 -0.50 6.59 9.83
N PRO A 156 -1.59 6.94 9.12
CA PRO A 156 -2.70 7.67 9.71
C PRO A 156 -3.40 6.95 10.88
N SER A 157 -3.45 5.61 10.83
CA SER A 157 -4.02 4.79 11.92
C SER A 157 -3.25 4.93 13.24
N ALA A 158 -1.96 5.28 13.18
CA ALA A 158 -1.08 5.44 14.33
C ALA A 158 -1.02 6.89 14.85
N LEU A 159 -1.74 7.84 14.23
CA LEU A 159 -1.82 9.22 14.68
C LEU A 159 -2.45 9.35 16.08
N PRO A 160 -2.09 10.38 16.85
CA PRO A 160 -2.75 10.67 18.12
C PRO A 160 -4.22 11.05 17.90
N ALA A 161 -5.08 10.76 18.88
CA ALA A 161 -6.51 11.06 18.79
C ALA A 161 -6.82 12.57 18.86
N ARG A 162 -5.90 13.35 19.44
CA ARG A 162 -6.00 14.80 19.59
C ARG A 162 -4.77 15.44 18.93
N PRO A 163 -4.95 16.59 18.25
CA PRO A 163 -3.81 17.35 17.76
C PRO A 163 -3.07 18.02 18.93
N ASP A 164 -1.77 18.24 18.74
CA ASP A 164 -0.95 18.99 19.70
C ASP A 164 -1.30 20.50 19.72
N ILE A 165 -1.84 21.00 18.61
CA ILE A 165 -2.30 22.38 18.44
C ILE A 165 -3.81 22.45 18.73
N ARG A 166 -4.27 23.52 19.41
CA ARG A 166 -5.71 23.72 19.61
C ARG A 166 -6.37 23.97 18.26
N VAL A 167 -7.41 23.20 17.92
CA VAL A 167 -8.16 23.37 16.66
C VAL A 167 -8.69 24.80 16.49
N SER A 168 -9.03 25.49 17.58
CA SER A 168 -9.44 26.90 17.55
C SER A 168 -8.35 27.87 17.10
N GLN A 169 -7.08 27.47 17.18
CA GLN A 169 -5.94 28.24 16.64
C GLN A 169 -5.77 27.98 15.14
N LEU A 170 -6.07 26.76 14.67
CA LEU A 170 -6.01 26.38 13.26
C LEU A 170 -7.19 26.96 12.45
N PHE A 171 -8.38 26.97 13.07
CA PHE A 171 -9.60 27.49 12.47
C PHE A 171 -10.37 28.34 13.49
N PRO A 172 -9.93 29.59 13.74
CA PRO A 172 -10.60 30.49 14.64
C PRO A 172 -11.97 30.91 14.09
N ARG A 173 -12.80 31.51 14.97
CA ARG A 173 -13.97 32.25 14.49
C ARG A 173 -13.48 33.54 13.86
N PHE A 174 -13.78 33.71 12.58
CA PHE A 174 -13.43 34.92 11.84
C PHE A 174 -14.63 35.87 11.90
N GLU A 175 -14.50 36.97 12.64
CA GLU A 175 -15.61 37.91 12.85
C GLU A 175 -16.08 38.61 11.54
N SER A 176 -15.18 38.73 10.57
CA SER A 176 -15.43 39.43 9.29
C SER A 176 -15.38 38.50 8.07
N THR A 177 -15.66 37.21 8.24
CA THR A 177 -15.61 36.24 7.14
C THR A 177 -16.76 35.25 7.24
N THR A 178 -17.42 34.97 6.11
CA THR A 178 -18.43 33.93 6.05
C THR A 178 -17.78 32.56 6.20
N GLN A 179 -18.05 31.89 7.32
CA GLN A 179 -17.58 30.52 7.56
C GLN A 179 -18.65 29.54 7.10
N TYR A 180 -18.25 28.59 6.26
CA TYR A 180 -19.13 27.52 5.80
C TYR A 180 -18.81 26.23 6.54
N ALA A 181 -19.85 25.54 7.00
CA ALA A 181 -19.75 24.22 7.59
C ALA A 181 -20.69 23.26 6.84
N ARG A 182 -20.24 22.03 6.63
CA ARG A 182 -21.06 20.97 6.06
C ARG A 182 -20.95 19.74 6.95
N MET A 183 -22.10 19.24 7.38
CA MET A 183 -22.20 18.03 8.19
C MET A 183 -22.77 16.91 7.32
N TYR A 184 -22.05 15.79 7.26
CA TYR A 184 -22.49 14.58 6.56
C TYR A 184 -22.96 13.57 7.60
N GLN A 185 -24.24 13.21 7.55
CA GLN A 185 -24.79 12.13 8.37
C GLN A 185 -24.90 10.89 7.50
N VAL A 186 -24.16 9.85 7.86
CA VAL A 186 -24.14 8.56 7.16
C VAL A 186 -24.60 7.46 8.10
N ALA A 187 -25.26 6.44 7.57
CA ALA A 187 -25.71 5.29 8.36
C ALA A 187 -24.54 4.44 8.88
N PHE A 188 -23.39 4.50 8.20
CA PHE A 188 -22.20 3.72 8.53
C PHE A 188 -20.94 4.42 7.99
N VAL A 189 -19.85 4.36 8.75
CA VAL A 189 -18.51 4.81 8.35
C VAL A 189 -17.59 3.59 8.33
N PRO A 190 -17.03 3.21 7.16
CA PRO A 190 -16.09 2.09 7.10
C PRO A 190 -14.86 2.29 7.97
N PRO A 191 -14.30 1.22 8.57
CA PRO A 191 -13.00 1.27 9.21
C PRO A 191 -11.94 1.85 8.25
N GLY A 192 -11.11 2.77 8.74
CA GLY A 192 -10.09 3.42 7.93
C GLY A 192 -10.58 4.55 7.04
N PHE A 193 -11.88 4.86 6.99
CA PHE A 193 -12.40 6.01 6.21
C PHE A 193 -11.64 7.31 6.48
N LEU A 194 -11.38 7.62 7.75
CA LEU A 194 -10.62 8.81 8.13
C LEU A 194 -9.15 8.73 7.70
N ASN A 195 -8.52 7.56 7.69
CA ASN A 195 -7.15 7.38 7.24
C ASN A 195 -7.03 7.77 5.76
N TYR A 196 -7.94 7.26 4.93
CA TYR A 196 -8.02 7.57 3.51
C TYR A 196 -8.33 9.04 3.27
N LEU A 197 -9.25 9.62 4.05
CA LEU A 197 -9.59 11.04 3.96
C LEU A 197 -8.37 11.92 4.28
N ILE A 198 -7.63 11.61 5.35
CA ILE A 198 -6.44 12.37 5.75
C ILE A 198 -5.43 12.39 4.60
N ILE A 199 -5.08 11.22 4.04
CA ILE A 199 -4.10 11.10 2.94
C ILE A 199 -4.54 11.90 1.72
N ARG A 200 -5.79 11.74 1.27
CA ARG A 200 -6.27 12.41 0.06
C ARG A 200 -6.41 13.92 0.21
N VAL A 201 -6.78 14.38 1.40
CA VAL A 201 -6.95 15.81 1.67
C VAL A 201 -5.61 16.48 1.89
N MET A 202 -4.66 15.85 2.60
CA MET A 202 -3.36 16.47 2.85
C MET A 202 -2.56 16.71 1.56
N GLU A 203 -2.72 15.85 0.54
CA GLU A 203 -2.11 16.07 -0.78
C GLU A 203 -2.59 17.37 -1.46
N GLN A 204 -3.74 17.90 -1.04
CA GLN A 204 -4.38 19.08 -1.62
C GLN A 204 -4.24 20.33 -0.76
N LEU A 205 -3.53 20.25 0.37
CA LEU A 205 -3.42 21.34 1.34
C LEU A 205 -1.95 21.75 1.56
N ASN A 206 -1.76 23.02 1.89
CA ASN A 206 -0.52 23.60 2.41
C ASN A 206 -0.62 23.77 3.92
N ASP A 207 0.52 23.78 4.62
CA ASP A 207 0.61 23.90 6.09
C ASP A 207 -0.35 22.93 6.81
N VAL A 208 -0.18 21.64 6.51
CA VAL A 208 -1.14 20.62 6.91
C VAL A 208 -0.89 20.18 8.35
N HIS A 209 -1.96 20.21 9.13
CA HIS A 209 -2.04 19.62 10.46
C HIS A 209 -3.01 18.45 10.43
N TYR A 210 -2.60 17.30 10.98
CA TYR A 210 -3.41 16.08 10.97
C TYR A 210 -3.34 15.37 12.32
N TRP A 211 -4.43 14.68 12.65
CA TRP A 211 -4.56 13.79 13.80
C TRP A 211 -5.53 12.67 13.41
N ARG A 212 -5.68 11.63 14.24
CA ARG A 212 -6.45 10.42 13.89
C ARG A 212 -7.87 10.70 13.40
N ASN A 213 -8.46 11.81 13.86
CA ASN A 213 -9.86 12.14 13.61
C ASN A 213 -10.03 13.43 12.79
N GLY A 214 -8.98 13.96 12.17
CA GLY A 214 -9.13 15.18 11.37
C GLY A 214 -7.85 15.66 10.71
N VAL A 215 -8.04 16.56 9.77
CA VAL A 215 -6.99 17.23 9.00
C VAL A 215 -7.42 18.67 8.77
N ALA A 216 -6.47 19.59 8.83
CA ALA A 216 -6.64 21.02 8.61
C ALA A 216 -5.43 21.55 7.86
N GLY A 217 -5.63 22.60 7.07
CA GLY A 217 -4.59 23.25 6.29
C GLY A 217 -5.21 24.27 5.37
N PHE A 218 -4.40 24.92 4.55
CA PHE A 218 -4.85 25.93 3.61
C PHE A 218 -4.89 25.37 2.20
N SER A 219 -5.93 25.68 1.44
CA SER A 219 -5.90 25.41 0.00
C SER A 219 -4.72 26.17 -0.61
N PRO A 220 -3.97 25.57 -1.55
CA PRO A 220 -3.11 26.32 -2.44
C PRO A 220 -3.93 27.47 -3.04
N GLN A 221 -3.43 28.69 -2.93
CA GLN A 221 -4.03 29.82 -3.63
C GLN A 221 -3.81 29.56 -5.13
N ASN A 222 -4.90 29.56 -5.91
CA ASN A 222 -4.80 29.64 -7.38
C ASN A 222 -4.36 31.05 -7.78
#